data_AF-X1UR60-F1
#
_entry.id   AF-X1UR60-F1
#
_cell.length_a   1.000
_cell.length_b   1.000
_cell.length_c   1.000
_cell.angle_alpha   90.00
_cell.angle_beta   90.00
_cell.angle_gamma   90.00
#
_symmetry.space_group_name_H-M   'P 1'
#
loop_
_entity.id
_entity.type
_entity.pdbx_description
1 polymer ?
#
loop_
_entity_poly.entity_id
_entity_poly.type
_entity_poly.pdbx_seq_one_letter_code
_entity_poly.pdbx_strand_id
1 'polypeptide(L)'
;MCFTPFVSLLTAIIEFTVATIILIKYKDYLVPAFSAILIYFLGIYQITEFMLCTTTNPFLWAKLGFITYTFLPAIWMHFALRFLKRPKNKFYIKLIYFPPIIFSIIALLTNNFIIVASCEKVFVIIKTIF
;
A
#
# COMPACT_ATOMS: atom_id res chain seq x y z
N MET A 1 -5.94 17.66 -18.53
CA MET A 1 -6.66 17.34 -17.28
C MET A 1 -6.54 15.85 -17.06
N CYS A 2 -5.77 15.42 -16.06
CA CYS A 2 -5.64 14.00 -15.73
C CYS A 2 -6.84 13.60 -14.85
N PHE A 3 -7.51 12.50 -15.20
CA PHE A 3 -8.67 11.98 -14.44
C PHE A 3 -8.21 11.19 -13.22
N THR A 4 -7.02 10.59 -13.32
CA THR A 4 -6.28 9.84 -12.30
C THR A 4 -6.21 10.48 -10.92
N PRO A 5 -5.76 11.74 -10.71
CA PRO A 5 -5.63 12.29 -9.37
C PRO A 5 -6.98 12.45 -8.66
N PHE A 6 -8.03 12.85 -9.37
CA PHE A 6 -9.32 13.08 -8.73
C PHE A 6 -9.98 11.77 -8.31
N VAL A 7 -9.92 10.75 -9.16
CA VAL A 7 -10.42 9.41 -8.83
C VAL A 7 -9.66 8.83 -7.65
N SER A 8 -8.32 8.93 -7.66
CA SER A 8 -7.48 8.41 -6.58
C SER A 8 -7.72 9.12 -5.24
N LEU A 9 -7.96 10.43 -5.25
CA LEU A 9 -8.34 11.15 -4.04
C LEU A 9 -9.71 10.70 -3.50
N LEU A 10 -10.70 10.54 -4.38
CA LEU A 10 -12.03 10.07 -3.99
C LEU A 10 -11.99 8.65 -3.42
N THR A 11 -11.26 7.74 -4.06
CA THR A 11 -11.09 6.37 -3.56
C THR A 11 -10.39 6.38 -2.20
N ALA A 12 -9.34 7.18 -2.01
CA ALA A 12 -8.68 7.34 -0.72
C ALA A 12 -9.68 7.75 0.38
N ILE A 13 -10.49 8.80 0.14
CA ILE A 13 -11.48 9.28 1.12
C ILE A 13 -12.47 8.18 1.49
N ILE A 14 -12.97 7.44 0.51
CA ILE A 14 -13.91 6.33 0.74
C ILE A 14 -13.22 5.22 1.54
N GLU A 15 -12.01 4.82 1.15
CA GLU A 15 -11.25 3.76 1.82
C GLU A 15 -10.95 4.11 3.28
N PHE A 16 -10.46 5.32 3.56
CA PHE A 16 -10.24 5.77 4.94
C PHE A 16 -11.53 5.81 5.75
N THR A 17 -12.62 6.30 5.17
CA THR A 17 -13.92 6.38 5.85
C THR A 17 -14.44 4.98 6.18
N VAL A 18 -14.46 4.08 5.20
CA VAL A 18 -14.93 2.70 5.36
C VAL A 18 -14.04 1.93 6.34
N ALA A 19 -12.71 2.04 6.23
CA ALA A 19 -11.79 1.39 7.15
C ALA A 19 -11.99 1.86 8.60
N THR A 20 -12.18 3.17 8.80
CA THR A 20 -12.46 3.74 10.13
C THR A 20 -13.79 3.22 10.69
N ILE A 21 -14.86 3.19 9.89
CA ILE A 21 -16.17 2.66 10.30
C ILE A 21 -16.05 1.18 10.68
N ILE A 22 -15.33 0.38 9.89
CA ILE A 22 -15.15 -1.05 10.17
C ILE A 22 -14.38 -1.24 11.50
N LEU A 23 -13.31 -0.48 11.72
CA LEU A 23 -12.57 -0.55 12.99
C LEU A 23 -13.44 -0.15 14.18
N ILE A 24 -14.24 0.91 14.08
CA ILE A 24 -15.09 1.36 15.20
C ILE A 24 -16.18 0.34 15.50
N LYS A 25 -16.88 -0.16 14.46
CA LYS A 25 -18.06 -1.02 14.62
C LYS A 25 -17.73 -2.49 14.85
N TYR A 26 -16.62 -2.99 14.31
CA TYR A 26 -16.29 -4.41 14.27
C TYR A 26 -14.90 -4.74 14.84
N LYS A 27 -14.34 -3.90 15.73
CA LYS A 27 -13.02 -4.11 16.36
C LYS A 27 -12.82 -5.49 17.00
N ASP A 28 -13.88 -6.10 17.54
CA ASP A 28 -13.79 -7.36 18.29
C ASP A 28 -13.72 -8.58 17.36
N TYR A 29 -14.03 -8.40 16.07
CA TYR A 29 -13.99 -9.45 15.07
C TYR A 29 -12.66 -9.41 14.30
N LEU A 30 -11.93 -10.52 14.31
CA LEU A 30 -10.62 -10.61 13.65
C LEU A 30 -10.68 -10.30 12.16
N VAL A 31 -11.65 -10.86 11.43
CA VAL A 31 -11.74 -10.69 9.97
C VAL A 31 -12.00 -9.23 9.57
N PRO A 32 -13.04 -8.55 10.09
CA PRO A 32 -13.27 -7.12 9.86
C PRO A 32 -12.10 -6.23 10.29
N ALA A 33 -11.48 -6.50 11.44
CA ALA A 33 -10.36 -5.68 11.90
C ALA A 33 -9.15 -5.77 10.94
N PHE A 34 -8.83 -6.96 10.44
CA PHE A 34 -7.75 -7.15 9.47
C PHE A 34 -8.09 -6.59 8.08
N SER A 35 -9.33 -6.74 7.62
CA SER A 35 -9.73 -6.15 6.35
C SER A 35 -9.67 -4.63 6.41
N ALA A 36 -10.02 -4.02 7.55
CA ALA A 36 -9.85 -2.58 7.73
C ALA A 36 -8.39 -2.13 7.62
N ILE A 37 -7.44 -2.86 8.21
CA ILE A 37 -6.00 -2.57 8.07
C ILE A 37 -5.56 -2.61 6.60
N LEU A 38 -6.02 -3.62 5.83
CA LEU A 38 -5.73 -3.69 4.40
C LEU A 38 -6.32 -2.51 3.63
N ILE A 39 -7.56 -2.10 3.94
CA ILE A 39 -8.20 -0.94 3.32
C ILE A 39 -7.44 0.36 3.68
N TYR A 40 -6.91 0.50 4.89
CA TYR A 40 -6.04 1.64 5.22
C TYR A 40 -4.77 1.70 4.35
N PHE A 41 -4.13 0.55 4.12
CA PHE A 41 -2.95 0.49 3.26
C PHE A 41 -3.29 0.81 1.79
N LEU A 42 -4.45 0.37 1.31
CA LEU A 42 -4.97 0.78 0.00
C LEU A 42 -5.19 2.30 -0.05
N GLY A 43 -5.81 2.88 0.98
CA GLY A 43 -6.03 4.34 1.05
C GLY A 43 -4.73 5.14 1.06
N ILE A 44 -3.71 4.65 1.78
CA ILE A 44 -2.37 5.26 1.77
C ILE A 44 -1.77 5.21 0.36
N TYR A 45 -1.89 4.06 -0.32
CA TYR A 45 -1.42 3.92 -1.70
C TYR A 45 -2.13 4.92 -2.63
N GLN A 46 -3.46 5.07 -2.52
CA GLN A 46 -4.21 6.06 -3.30
C GLN A 46 -3.73 7.50 -3.04
N ILE A 47 -3.46 7.86 -1.78
CA ILE A 47 -2.86 9.18 -1.48
C ILE A 47 -1.50 9.35 -2.17
N THR A 48 -0.66 8.31 -2.19
CA THR A 48 0.65 8.42 -2.84
C THR A 48 0.53 8.63 -4.35
N GLU A 49 -0.47 8.03 -5.01
CA GLU A 49 -0.75 8.27 -6.44
C GLU A 49 -1.26 9.70 -6.69
N PHE A 50 -2.18 10.19 -5.85
CA PHE A 50 -2.63 11.57 -5.91
C PHE A 50 -1.47 12.56 -5.77
N MET A 51 -0.59 12.34 -4.79
CA MET A 51 0.57 13.21 -4.55
C MET A 51 1.62 13.12 -5.65
N LEU A 52 1.79 11.93 -6.26
CA LEU A 52 2.66 11.75 -7.42
C LEU A 52 2.21 12.64 -8.60
N CYS A 53 0.90 12.76 -8.82
CA CYS A 53 0.35 13.56 -9.93
C CYS A 53 0.22 15.06 -9.61
N THR A 54 0.18 15.47 -8.34
CA THR A 54 -0.09 16.87 -7.95
C THR A 54 1.10 17.63 -7.39
N THR A 55 2.17 16.95 -6.95
CA THR A 55 3.32 17.60 -6.32
C THR A 55 4.53 17.72 -7.25
N THR A 56 5.48 18.57 -6.86
CA THR A 56 6.73 18.79 -7.59
C THR A 56 7.77 17.69 -7.41
N ASN A 57 7.57 16.76 -6.46
CA ASN A 57 8.50 15.67 -6.14
C ASN A 57 7.91 14.28 -6.43
N PRO A 58 7.59 13.95 -7.69
CA PRO A 58 6.90 12.70 -8.04
C PRO A 58 7.71 11.45 -7.70
N PHE A 59 9.04 11.52 -7.78
CA PHE A 59 9.93 10.38 -7.45
C PHE A 59 9.84 9.96 -5.98
N LEU A 60 9.69 10.91 -5.05
CA LEU A 60 9.58 10.60 -3.62
C LEU A 60 8.25 9.90 -3.32
N TRP A 61 7.16 10.41 -3.88
CA TRP A 61 5.83 9.81 -3.71
C TRP A 61 5.71 8.45 -4.38
N ALA A 62 6.34 8.27 -5.55
CA ALA A 62 6.42 6.99 -6.21
C ALA A 62 7.19 5.95 -5.35
N LYS A 63 8.24 6.36 -4.62
CA LYS A 63 8.95 5.46 -3.68
C LYS A 63 8.06 5.07 -2.50
N LEU A 64 7.34 6.02 -1.92
CA LEU A 64 6.40 5.75 -0.83
C LEU A 64 5.27 4.82 -1.28
N GLY A 65 4.73 5.02 -2.48
CA GLY A 65 3.74 4.15 -3.10
C GLY A 65 4.26 2.73 -3.30
N PHE A 66 5.48 2.59 -3.83
CA PHE A 66 6.14 1.28 -3.98
C PHE A 66 6.31 0.55 -2.65
N ILE A 67 6.77 1.25 -1.60
CA ILE A 67 6.91 0.68 -0.27
C ILE A 67 5.56 0.19 0.24
N THR A 68 4.52 1.04 0.17
CA THR A 68 3.16 0.71 0.61
C THR A 68 2.62 -0.52 -0.12
N TYR A 69 2.72 -0.53 -1.45
CA TYR A 69 2.28 -1.65 -2.30
C TYR A 69 3.03 -2.95 -1.98
N THR A 70 4.33 -2.89 -1.74
CA THR A 70 5.14 -4.08 -1.45
C THR A 70 4.73 -4.76 -0.15
N PHE A 71 4.22 -4.01 0.84
CA PHE A 71 3.72 -4.57 2.10
C PHE A 71 2.32 -5.20 2.00
N LEU A 72 1.51 -4.87 0.99
CA LEU A 72 0.14 -5.40 0.85
C LEU A 72 0.09 -6.94 0.80
N PRO A 73 0.85 -7.62 -0.09
CA PRO A 73 0.84 -9.08 -0.17
C PRO A 73 1.23 -9.75 1.16
N ALA A 74 2.18 -9.16 1.89
CA ALA A 74 2.64 -9.68 3.17
C ALA A 74 1.58 -9.57 4.26
N ILE A 75 0.87 -8.43 4.32
CA ILE A 75 -0.25 -8.23 5.26
C ILE A 75 -1.39 -9.19 4.90
N TRP A 76 -1.72 -9.31 3.61
CA TRP A 76 -2.78 -10.20 3.14
C TRP A 76 -2.48 -11.67 3.42
N MET A 77 -1.25 -12.13 3.18
CA MET A 77 -0.84 -13.50 3.46
C MET A 77 -0.79 -13.79 4.97
N HIS A 78 -0.33 -12.84 5.78
CA HIS A 78 -0.42 -12.94 7.25
C HIS A 78 -1.88 -13.09 7.70
N PHE A 79 -2.79 -12.31 7.11
CA PHE A 79 -4.21 -12.43 7.39
C PHE A 79 -4.77 -13.81 6.98
N ALA A 80 -4.46 -14.29 5.78
CA ALA A 80 -4.90 -15.61 5.29
C ALA A 80 -4.44 -16.75 6.21
N LEU A 81 -3.19 -16.71 6.69
CA LEU A 81 -2.68 -17.71 7.63
C LEU A 81 -3.41 -17.68 8.98
N ARG A 82 -3.75 -16.48 9.47
CA ARG A 82 -4.51 -16.31 10.71
C ARG A 82 -5.95 -16.81 10.56
N PHE A 83 -6.56 -16.59 9.39
CA PHE A 83 -7.90 -17.10 9.06
C PHE A 83 -7.94 -18.63 9.03
N LEU A 84 -6.92 -19.27 8.42
CA LEU A 84 -6.79 -20.73 8.35
C LEU A 84 -6.40 -21.39 9.69
N LYS A 85 -6.31 -20.62 10.79
CA LYS A 85 -5.89 -21.10 12.13
C LYS A 85 -4.57 -21.89 12.11
N ARG A 86 -3.68 -21.60 11.15
CA ARG A 86 -2.36 -22.23 11.08
C ARG A 86 -1.54 -21.85 12.32
N PRO A 87 -0.61 -22.71 12.76
CA PRO A 87 0.21 -22.40 13.93
C PRO A 87 0.92 -21.06 13.72
N LYS A 88 0.91 -20.21 14.75
CA LYS A 88 1.58 -18.89 14.80
C LYS A 88 3.10 -19.05 14.85
N ASN A 89 3.66 -19.89 13.98
CA ASN A 89 5.09 -20.11 13.92
C ASN A 89 5.73 -18.80 13.46
N LYS A 90 6.52 -18.22 14.36
CA LYS A 90 7.24 -16.96 14.15
C LYS A 90 8.11 -17.03 12.89
N PHE A 91 8.55 -18.23 12.49
CA PHE A 91 9.31 -18.43 11.25
C PHE A 91 8.52 -18.05 10.00
N TYR A 92 7.28 -18.52 9.84
CA TYR A 92 6.47 -18.19 8.65
C TYR A 92 6.13 -16.71 8.56
N ILE A 93 5.81 -16.08 9.70
CA ILE A 93 5.57 -14.63 9.74
C ILE A 93 6.83 -13.89 9.30
N LYS A 94 8.01 -14.25 9.84
CA LYS A 94 9.28 -13.66 9.39
C LYS A 94 9.51 -13.85 7.89
N LEU A 95 9.27 -15.05 7.36
CA LEU A 95 9.45 -15.35 5.94
C LEU A 95 8.59 -14.45 5.04
N ILE A 96 7.36 -14.14 5.46
CA ILE A 96 6.41 -13.31 4.69
C ILE A 96 6.82 -11.83 4.72
N TYR A 97 7.27 -11.32 5.86
CA TYR A 97 7.69 -9.93 5.99
C TYR A 97 9.14 -9.67 5.54
N PHE A 98 9.95 -10.72 5.36
CA PHE A 98 11.36 -10.55 4.98
C PHE A 98 11.55 -9.93 3.59
N PRO A 99 10.92 -10.41 2.50
CA PRO A 99 11.01 -9.77 1.19
C PRO A 99 10.58 -8.29 1.19
N PRO A 100 9.39 -7.89 1.66
CA PRO A 100 8.95 -6.50 1.57
C PRO A 100 9.84 -5.55 2.38
N ILE A 101 10.39 -6.00 3.51
CA ILE A 101 11.35 -5.20 4.30
C ILE A 101 12.61 -4.95 3.47
N ILE A 102 13.18 -5.99 2.84
CA ILE A 102 14.39 -5.85 2.03
C ILE A 102 14.17 -4.91 0.85
N PHE A 103 13.10 -5.13 0.07
CA PHE A 103 12.80 -4.28 -1.08
C PHE A 103 12.51 -2.83 -0.68
N SER A 104 11.86 -2.61 0.46
CA SER A 104 11.60 -1.25 0.98
C SER A 104 12.89 -0.55 1.42
N ILE A 105 13.82 -1.27 2.08
CA ILE A 105 15.12 -0.72 2.46
C ILE A 105 15.94 -0.37 1.21
N ILE A 106 15.97 -1.25 0.20
CA ILE A 106 16.66 -0.99 -1.06
C ILE A 106 16.05 0.24 -1.76
N ALA A 107 14.72 0.37 -1.78
CA ALA A 107 14.04 1.51 -2.37
C ALA A 107 14.38 2.84 -1.66
N LEU A 108 14.53 2.83 -0.33
CA LEU A 108 14.92 4.01 0.46
C LEU A 108 16.38 4.41 0.27
N LEU A 109 17.30 3.44 0.25
CA LEU A 109 18.74 3.69 0.15
C LEU A 109 19.19 4.07 -1.28
N THR A 110 18.43 3.65 -2.29
CA THR A 110 18.80 3.90 -3.69
C THR A 110 18.22 5.22 -4.17
N ASN A 111 19.06 6.23 -4.42
CA ASN A 111 18.61 7.55 -4.88
C ASN A 111 17.81 7.49 -6.20
N ASN A 112 18.27 6.70 -7.18
CA ASN A 112 17.62 6.55 -8.49
C ASN A 112 16.72 5.31 -8.62
N PHE A 113 16.16 4.79 -7.52
CA PHE A 113 15.32 3.58 -7.56
C PHE A 113 14.19 3.64 -8.61
N ILE A 114 13.64 4.84 -8.83
CA ILE A 114 12.58 5.11 -9.79
C ILE A 114 13.17 5.92 -10.94
N ILE A 115 13.09 5.36 -12.14
CA ILE A 115 13.66 5.91 -13.38
C ILE A 115 12.63 6.80 -14.08
N VAL A 116 11.36 6.37 -14.07
CA VAL A 116 10.25 7.10 -14.70
C VAL A 116 9.08 7.12 -13.73
N ALA A 117 8.50 8.30 -13.52
CA ALA A 117 7.23 8.49 -12.83
C ALA A 117 6.41 9.49 -13.64
N SER A 118 5.42 9.00 -14.40
CA SER A 118 4.54 9.85 -15.20
C SER A 118 3.07 9.57 -14.89
N CYS A 119 2.28 10.64 -14.87
CA CYS A 119 0.85 10.58 -14.63
C CYS A 119 0.12 10.71 -15.98
N GLU A 120 -0.44 9.60 -16.47
CA GLU A 120 -1.27 9.60 -17.67
C GLU A 120 -2.72 9.95 -17.32
N LYS A 121 -3.56 10.10 -18.35
CA LYS A 121 -4.96 10.49 -18.18
C LYS A 121 -5.77 9.52 -17.31
N VAL A 122 -5.47 8.21 -17.39
CA VAL A 122 -6.26 7.13 -16.76
C VAL A 122 -5.44 6.22 -15.84
N PHE A 123 -4.11 6.19 -15.99
CA PHE A 123 -3.23 5.36 -15.16
C PHE A 123 -1.94 6.11 -14.81
N VAL A 124 -1.18 5.57 -13.84
CA VAL A 124 0.15 6.07 -13.47
C VAL A 124 1.19 5.08 -13.97
N ILE A 125 2.28 5.58 -14.56
CA ILE A 125 3.41 4.76 -15.00
C ILE A 125 4.57 4.99 -14.05
N ILE A 126 5.04 3.91 -13.43
CA ILE A 126 6.22 3.91 -12.57
C ILE A 126 7.17 2.84 -13.11
N LYS A 127 8.41 3.24 -13.42
CA LYS A 127 9.48 2.32 -13.83
C LYS A 127 10.57 2.29 -12.76
N THR A 128 10.82 1.11 -12.22
CA THR A 128 11.90 0.83 -11.27
C THR A 128 13.16 0.35 -11.97
N ILE A 129 14.28 0.30 -11.26
CA ILE A 129 15.54 -0.30 -11.74
C ILE A 129 15.40 -1.82 -11.94
N PHE A 130 14.61 -2.47 -11.10
CA PHE A 130 14.31 -3.90 -11.15
C PHE A 130 13.04 -4.17 -11.94
#